data_AF-A0A944C8F1-F1
#
_entry.id   AF-A0A944C8F1-F1
#
_cell.length_a   1.000
_cell.length_b   1.000
_cell.length_c   1.000
_cell.angle_alpha   90.00
_cell.angle_beta   90.00
_cell.angle_gamma   90.00
#
_symmetry.space_group_name_H-M   'P 1'
#
loop_
_entity.id
_entity.type
_entity.pdbx_description
1 polymer ?
#
loop_
_entity_poly.entity_id
_entity_poly.type
_entity_poly.pdbx_seq_one_letter_code
_entity_poly.pdbx_strand_id
1 'polypeptide(L)'
;MWDSILNGCAALLYQLAQLVGDWGLAICIVTVIIRLLLFPVQQKQLKSTFGMQELQPKIKALQEKYADDQQRLSEEMMKLYQEVGFNPLAGCLPMLIQMPIFIILFQTLRFKLADYQIEGQLAVSFYNILPDLTLTVPDSGFGLWYCVFGILFIVLSVGPMGYQLIKHNTHQNNQSMTRRM
;
A
#
# COMPACT_ATOMS: atom_id res chain seq x y z
N MET A 1 27.54 -4.89 5.77
CA MET A 1 26.83 -3.96 4.85
C MET A 1 25.42 -3.67 5.34
N TRP A 2 24.60 -4.69 5.61
CA TRP A 2 23.25 -4.52 6.15
C TRP A 2 23.23 -3.74 7.48
N ASP A 3 24.13 -4.05 8.40
CA ASP A 3 24.27 -3.31 9.67
C ASP A 3 24.67 -1.85 9.48
N SER A 4 25.46 -1.54 8.44
CA SER A 4 25.87 -0.17 8.12
C SER A 4 24.69 0.66 7.64
N ILE A 5 23.79 0.06 6.85
CA ILE A 5 22.54 0.69 6.40
C ILE A 5 21.63 0.93 7.59
N LEU A 6 21.46 -0.08 8.46
CA LEU A 6 20.63 0.04 9.65
C LEU A 6 21.17 1.10 10.63
N ASN A 7 22.49 1.15 10.85
CA ASN A 7 23.13 2.16 11.70
C ASN A 7 23.01 3.57 11.11
N GLY A 8 23.15 3.72 9.79
CA GLY A 8 22.96 5.01 9.11
C GLY A 8 21.53 5.52 9.22
N CYS A 9 20.54 4.66 8.98
CA CYS A 9 19.14 4.98 9.19
C CYS A 9 18.81 5.30 10.65
N ALA A 10 19.36 4.55 11.61
CA ALA A 10 19.17 4.80 13.04
C ALA A 10 19.77 6.15 13.45
N ALA A 11 20.97 6.49 12.99
CA ALA A 11 21.61 7.78 13.28
C ALA A 11 20.83 8.97 12.72
N LEU A 12 20.29 8.84 11.49
CA LEU A 12 19.42 9.85 10.89
C LEU A 12 18.12 10.02 11.68
N LEU A 13 17.49 8.91 12.07
CA LEU A 13 16.28 8.94 12.89
C LEU A 13 16.54 9.54 14.26
N TYR A 14 17.67 9.22 14.91
CA TYR A 14 18.05 9.79 16.19
C TYR A 14 18.25 11.31 16.11
N GLN A 15 18.95 11.80 15.07
CA GLN A 15 19.13 13.25 14.88
C GLN A 15 17.81 13.97 14.67
N LEU A 16 16.88 13.38 13.89
CA LEU A 16 15.56 13.94 13.69
C LEU A 16 14.70 13.86 14.96
N ALA A 17 14.78 12.77 15.72
CA ALA A 17 14.07 12.61 16.99
C ALA A 17 14.55 13.61 18.04
N GLN A 18 15.84 13.91 18.10
CA GLN A 18 16.41 14.95 18.99
C GLN A 18 15.93 16.36 18.61
N LEU A 19 15.78 16.65 17.31
CA LEU A 19 15.26 17.94 16.83
C LEU A 19 13.78 18.14 17.12
N VAL A 20 13.01 17.05 17.14
CA VAL A 20 11.54 17.06 17.15
C VAL A 20 10.97 16.71 18.53
N GLY A 21 11.73 16.01 19.36
CA GLY A 21 11.34 15.57 20.70
C GLY A 21 10.42 14.35 20.73
N ASP A 22 10.07 13.76 19.58
CA ASP A 22 9.20 12.58 19.48
C ASP A 22 9.67 11.63 18.36
N TRP A 23 9.83 10.35 18.71
CA TRP A 23 10.28 9.30 17.79
C TRP A 23 9.25 9.00 16.70
N GLY A 24 7.96 9.07 17.04
CA GLY A 24 6.86 8.90 16.10
C GLY A 24 6.84 9.96 15.01
N LEU A 25 7.02 11.22 15.38
CA LEU A 25 7.04 12.32 14.44
C LEU A 25 8.31 12.30 13.56
N ALA A 26 9.45 11.87 14.10
CA ALA A 26 10.67 11.64 13.31
C ALA A 26 10.45 10.60 12.20
N ILE A 27 9.76 9.49 12.50
CA ILE A 27 9.41 8.46 11.52
C ILE A 27 8.43 9.00 10.47
N CYS A 28 7.42 9.77 10.88
CA CYS A 28 6.49 10.43 9.97
C CYS A 28 7.22 11.39 9.01
N ILE A 29 8.19 12.15 9.49
CA ILE A 29 8.98 13.06 8.64
C ILE A 29 9.81 12.28 7.63
N VAL A 30 10.51 11.22 8.06
CA VAL A 30 11.30 10.37 7.16
C VAL A 30 10.43 9.74 6.08
N THR A 31 9.24 9.23 6.45
CA THR A 31 8.32 8.64 5.47
C THR A 31 7.77 9.69 4.49
N VAL A 32 7.50 10.93 4.93
CA VAL A 32 7.10 12.03 4.03
C VAL A 32 8.23 12.38 3.04
N ILE A 33 9.48 12.47 3.51
CA ILE A 33 10.64 12.74 2.64
C ILE A 33 10.80 11.65 1.58
N ILE A 34 10.74 10.38 2.00
CA ILE A 34 10.83 9.24 1.07
C ILE A 34 9.67 9.28 0.06
N ARG A 35 8.44 9.58 0.50
CA ARG A 35 7.29 9.71 -0.39
C ARG A 35 7.44 10.86 -1.39
N LEU A 36 8.02 11.99 -0.99
CA LEU A 36 8.30 13.11 -1.87
C LEU A 36 9.36 12.75 -2.93
N LEU A 37 10.42 12.03 -2.53
CA LEU A 37 11.44 11.52 -3.46
C LEU A 37 10.88 10.49 -4.44
N LEU A 38 9.98 9.62 -3.97
CA LEU A 38 9.32 8.60 -4.79
C LEU A 38 8.10 9.16 -5.55
N PHE A 39 7.71 10.41 -5.35
CA PHE A 39 6.54 11.02 -6.00
C PHE A 39 6.56 10.93 -7.54
N PRO A 40 7.66 11.23 -8.25
CA PRO A 40 7.70 11.07 -9.70
C PRO A 40 7.51 9.62 -10.16
N VAL A 41 7.93 8.64 -9.35
CA VAL A 41 7.71 7.21 -9.61
C VAL A 41 6.25 6.85 -9.39
N GLN A 42 5.65 7.34 -8.31
CA GLN A 42 4.23 7.15 -7.99
C GLN A 42 3.31 7.72 -9.09
N GLN A 43 3.66 8.87 -9.67
CA GLN A 43 2.90 9.44 -10.81
C GLN A 43 2.85 8.51 -12.02
N LYS A 44 3.95 7.81 -12.32
CA LYS A 44 3.98 6.81 -13.41
C LYS A 44 3.09 5.60 -13.08
N GLN A 45 3.08 5.18 -11.82
CA GLN A 45 2.23 4.07 -11.34
C GLN A 45 0.74 4.45 -11.44
N LEU A 46 0.37 5.67 -11.04
CA LEU A 46 -1.01 6.17 -11.15
C LEU A 46 -1.48 6.22 -12.60
N LYS A 47 -0.65 6.72 -13.53
CA LYS A 47 -0.97 6.72 -14.96
C LYS A 47 -1.21 5.30 -15.49
N SER A 48 -0.45 4.32 -15.01
CA SER A 48 -0.70 2.92 -15.32
C SER A 48 -2.05 2.47 -14.77
N THR A 49 -2.36 2.72 -13.50
CA THR A 49 -3.65 2.34 -12.91
C THR A 49 -4.85 2.93 -13.65
N PHE A 50 -4.76 4.17 -14.16
CA PHE A 50 -5.81 4.75 -15.00
C PHE A 50 -5.93 4.09 -16.37
N GLY A 51 -4.82 3.76 -17.05
CA GLY A 51 -4.85 3.02 -18.32
C GLY A 51 -5.49 1.62 -18.19
N MET A 52 -5.33 0.97 -17.04
CA MET A 52 -6.01 -0.30 -16.73
C MET A 52 -7.53 -0.14 -16.73
N GLN A 53 -8.07 0.98 -16.24
CA GLN A 53 -9.52 1.23 -16.19
C GLN A 53 -10.13 1.34 -17.59
N GLU A 54 -9.41 1.94 -18.55
CA GLU A 54 -9.82 2.01 -19.95
C GLU A 54 -9.79 0.63 -20.63
N LEU A 55 -8.91 -0.27 -20.18
CA LEU A 55 -8.79 -1.63 -20.70
C LEU A 55 -9.79 -2.62 -20.10
N GLN A 56 -10.33 -2.34 -18.91
CA GLN A 56 -11.36 -3.19 -18.27
C GLN A 56 -12.50 -3.63 -19.19
N PRO A 57 -13.13 -2.76 -20.01
CA PRO A 57 -14.20 -3.20 -20.91
C PRO A 57 -13.71 -4.18 -21.99
N LYS A 58 -12.50 -3.98 -22.55
CA LYS A 58 -11.93 -4.88 -23.56
C LYS A 58 -11.54 -6.23 -22.97
N ILE A 59 -10.97 -6.23 -21.77
CA ILE A 59 -10.63 -7.45 -21.02
C ILE A 59 -11.90 -8.28 -20.78
N LYS A 60 -13.03 -7.65 -20.47
CA LYS A 60 -14.29 -8.36 -20.21
C LYS A 60 -14.96 -8.89 -21.46
N ALA A 61 -14.92 -8.16 -22.57
CA ALA A 61 -15.35 -8.69 -23.85
C ALA A 61 -14.56 -9.96 -24.24
N LEU A 62 -13.28 -10.00 -23.86
CA LEU A 62 -12.42 -11.18 -24.04
C LEU A 62 -12.82 -12.33 -23.10
N GLN A 63 -13.08 -12.02 -21.82
CA GLN A 63 -13.57 -12.99 -20.82
C GLN A 63 -14.91 -13.61 -21.23
N GLU A 64 -15.84 -12.85 -21.79
CA GLU A 64 -17.11 -13.37 -22.30
C GLU A 64 -16.91 -14.24 -23.55
N LYS A 65 -16.03 -13.82 -24.46
CA LYS A 65 -15.78 -14.54 -25.72
C LYS A 65 -15.07 -15.88 -25.52
N TYR A 66 -14.22 -15.98 -24.49
CA TYR A 66 -13.41 -17.17 -24.18
C TYR A 66 -13.72 -17.75 -22.79
N ALA A 67 -14.95 -17.59 -22.31
CA ALA A 67 -15.37 -18.08 -20.98
C ALA A 67 -15.16 -19.59 -20.79
N ASP A 68 -15.35 -20.37 -21.86
CA ASP A 68 -15.18 -21.83 -21.87
C ASP A 68 -13.70 -22.28 -21.96
N ASP A 69 -12.77 -21.38 -22.29
CA ASP A 69 -11.41 -21.77 -22.70
C ASP A 69 -10.35 -20.88 -22.01
N GLN A 70 -10.09 -21.17 -20.73
CA GLN A 70 -9.19 -20.38 -19.87
C GLN A 70 -7.76 -20.26 -20.41
N GLN A 71 -7.27 -21.27 -21.13
CA GLN A 71 -5.94 -21.22 -21.74
C GLN A 71 -5.87 -20.15 -22.83
N ARG A 72 -6.84 -20.17 -23.76
CA ARG A 72 -6.94 -19.16 -24.83
C ARG A 72 -7.23 -17.77 -24.28
N LEU A 73 -8.04 -17.67 -23.23
CA LEU A 73 -8.30 -16.41 -22.54
C LEU A 73 -6.99 -15.78 -22.02
N SER A 74 -6.13 -16.57 -21.39
CA SER A 74 -4.87 -16.09 -20.82
C SER A 74 -3.91 -15.59 -21.90
N GLU A 75 -3.83 -16.30 -23.04
CA GLU A 75 -2.99 -15.90 -24.18
C GLU A 75 -3.50 -14.62 -24.86
N GLU A 76 -4.79 -14.52 -25.16
CA GLU A 76 -5.37 -13.34 -25.80
C GLU A 76 -5.34 -12.12 -24.87
N MET A 77 -5.50 -12.34 -23.56
CA MET A 77 -5.35 -11.27 -22.57
C MET A 77 -3.92 -10.74 -22.54
N MET A 78 -2.91 -11.61 -22.64
CA MET A 78 -1.51 -11.21 -22.71
C MET A 78 -1.19 -10.46 -24.00
N LYS A 79 -1.73 -10.90 -25.15
CA LYS A 79 -1.61 -10.18 -26.44
C LYS A 79 -2.24 -8.79 -26.36
N LEU A 80 -3.43 -8.66 -25.77
CA LEU A 80 -4.10 -7.38 -25.59
C LEU A 80 -3.27 -6.40 -24.74
N TYR A 81 -2.63 -6.89 -23.66
CA TYR A 81 -1.73 -6.06 -22.86
C TYR A 81 -0.50 -5.59 -23.65
N GLN A 82 0.03 -6.45 -24.52
CA GLN A 82 1.18 -6.11 -25.38
C GLN A 82 0.82 -5.11 -26.48
N GLU A 83 -0.34 -5.28 -27.16
CA GLU A 83 -0.82 -4.36 -28.21
C GLU A 83 -1.05 -2.94 -27.70
N VAL A 84 -1.51 -2.81 -26.46
CA VAL A 84 -1.75 -1.49 -25.83
C VAL A 84 -0.47 -0.93 -25.20
N GLY A 85 0.62 -1.70 -25.14
CA GLY A 85 1.87 -1.28 -24.51
C GLY A 85 1.74 -1.06 -23.00
N PHE A 86 0.78 -1.74 -22.36
CA PHE A 86 0.47 -1.57 -20.95
C PHE A 86 1.19 -2.61 -20.09
N ASN A 87 1.91 -2.19 -19.05
CA ASN A 87 2.59 -3.11 -18.14
C ASN A 87 1.76 -3.35 -16.86
N PRO A 88 1.07 -4.48 -16.70
CA PRO A 88 0.22 -4.76 -15.53
C PRO A 88 1.02 -4.76 -14.22
N LEU A 89 2.33 -5.01 -14.27
CA LEU A 89 3.22 -5.01 -13.11
C LEU A 89 3.56 -3.61 -12.60
N ALA A 90 3.35 -2.56 -13.41
CA ALA A 90 3.57 -1.19 -12.97
C ALA A 90 2.57 -0.76 -11.87
N GLY A 91 1.40 -1.42 -11.78
CA GLY A 91 0.40 -1.17 -10.74
C GLY A 91 0.75 -1.75 -9.37
N CYS A 92 1.52 -2.86 -9.30
CA CYS A 92 1.97 -3.45 -8.03
C CYS A 92 3.37 -2.98 -7.59
N LEU A 93 4.05 -2.21 -8.45
CA LEU A 93 5.35 -1.60 -8.18
C LEU A 93 5.44 -0.81 -6.85
N PRO A 94 4.42 -0.04 -6.40
CA PRO A 94 4.52 0.64 -5.11
C PRO A 94 4.51 -0.34 -3.94
N MET A 95 3.76 -1.43 -4.04
CA MET A 95 3.74 -2.48 -3.01
C MET A 95 5.09 -3.19 -2.92
N LEU A 96 5.72 -3.45 -4.07
CA LEU A 96 7.01 -4.13 -4.15
C LEU A 96 8.15 -3.26 -3.60
N ILE A 97 8.10 -1.94 -3.78
CA ILE A 97 9.04 -0.98 -3.19
C ILE A 97 8.78 -0.75 -1.69
N GLN A 98 7.52 -0.81 -1.26
CA GLN A 98 7.13 -0.58 0.13
C GLN A 98 7.62 -1.70 1.07
N MET A 99 7.61 -2.95 0.61
CA MET A 99 8.00 -4.12 1.41
C MET A 99 9.44 -4.01 1.96
N PRO A 100 10.48 -3.71 1.15
CA PRO A 100 11.84 -3.47 1.65
C PRO A 100 11.95 -2.34 2.66
N ILE A 101 11.29 -1.21 2.41
CA ILE A 101 11.33 -0.03 3.29
C ILE A 101 10.76 -0.39 4.67
N PHE A 102 9.68 -1.16 4.70
CA PHE A 102 9.07 -1.63 5.94
C PHE A 102 10.00 -2.55 6.74
N ILE A 103 10.68 -3.50 6.08
CA ILE A 103 11.61 -4.42 6.73
C ILE A 103 12.78 -3.66 7.37
N ILE A 104 13.36 -2.70 6.64
CA ILE A 104 14.47 -1.87 7.13
C ILE A 104 14.01 -1.09 8.37
N LEU A 105 12.85 -0.41 8.27
CA LEU A 105 12.34 0.40 9.37
C LEU A 105 11.98 -0.45 10.60
N PHE A 106 11.35 -1.61 10.41
CA PHE A 106 11.02 -2.54 11.49
C PHE A 106 12.28 -3.07 12.19
N GLN A 107 13.32 -3.43 11.43
CA GLN A 107 14.58 -3.88 12.00
C GLN A 107 15.32 -2.76 12.71
N THR A 108 15.32 -1.54 12.17
CA THR A 108 15.89 -0.37 12.85
C THR A 108 15.16 -0.08 14.17
N LEU A 109 13.83 -0.11 14.19
CA LEU A 109 13.04 0.07 15.42
C LEU A 109 13.32 -1.03 16.44
N ARG A 110 13.33 -2.30 16.01
CA ARG A 110 13.46 -3.43 16.93
C ARG A 110 14.86 -3.62 17.49
N PHE A 111 15.90 -3.42 16.67
CA PHE A 111 17.27 -3.78 17.02
C PHE A 111 18.18 -2.59 17.28
N LYS A 112 17.90 -1.40 16.74
CA LYS A 112 18.80 -0.23 16.85
C LYS A 112 18.25 0.86 17.73
N LEU A 113 16.94 1.08 17.75
CA LEU A 113 16.35 2.02 18.70
C LEU A 113 16.38 1.49 20.14
N ALA A 114 16.27 0.18 20.34
CA ALA A 114 16.44 -0.45 21.66
C ALA A 114 17.83 -0.17 22.27
N ASP A 115 18.89 -0.15 21.45
CA ASP A 115 20.25 0.19 21.89
C ASP A 115 20.37 1.68 22.28
N TYR A 116 19.73 2.59 21.53
CA TYR A 116 19.68 4.02 21.85
C TYR A 116 18.86 4.34 23.10
N GLN A 117 17.90 3.49 23.44
CA GLN A 117 17.05 3.61 24.63
C GLN A 117 17.87 3.45 25.94
N ILE A 118 19.06 2.85 25.87
CA ILE A 118 19.96 2.64 27.02
C ILE A 118 20.74 3.93 27.40
N GLU A 119 20.92 4.88 26.48
CA GLU A 119 21.72 6.10 26.70
C GLU A 119 20.91 7.39 26.91
N GLY A 120 19.63 7.44 26.51
CA GLY A 120 18.86 8.69 26.52
C GLY A 120 17.40 8.48 26.86
N GLN A 121 16.94 9.19 27.88
CA GLN A 121 15.61 9.18 28.48
C GLN A 121 14.50 9.72 27.55
N LEU A 122 14.36 9.20 26.32
CA LEU A 122 13.17 9.37 25.49
C LEU A 122 12.46 8.02 25.42
N ALA A 123 11.28 7.92 26.04
CA ALA A 123 10.38 6.81 25.75
C ALA A 123 10.11 6.79 24.23
N VAL A 124 10.20 5.62 23.60
CA VAL A 124 9.84 5.44 22.19
C VAL A 124 8.31 5.44 22.09
N SER A 125 7.74 6.60 22.36
CA SER A 125 6.31 6.84 22.39
C SER A 125 5.89 7.50 21.10
N PHE A 126 4.71 7.14 20.62
CA PHE A 126 4.03 7.88 19.57
C PHE A 126 3.00 8.78 20.27
N TYR A 127 3.41 10.00 20.59
CA TYR A 127 2.53 11.04 21.14
C TYR A 127 1.65 10.56 22.32
N ASN A 128 2.18 9.79 23.29
CA ASN A 128 1.40 9.22 24.42
C ASN A 128 0.15 8.38 24.03
N ILE A 129 -0.09 8.13 22.74
CA ILE A 129 -1.16 7.28 22.20
C ILE A 129 -0.69 5.83 22.18
N LEU A 130 0.58 5.60 21.85
CA LEU A 130 1.28 4.36 22.14
C LEU A 130 2.39 4.62 23.16
N PRO A 131 2.30 4.04 24.38
CA PRO A 131 3.34 4.18 25.39
C PRO A 131 4.64 3.47 24.96
N ASP A 132 4.55 2.41 24.15
CA ASP A 132 5.71 1.70 23.60
C ASP A 132 5.42 1.15 22.20
N LEU A 133 6.25 1.50 21.21
CA LEU A 133 6.17 0.97 19.85
C LEU A 133 6.63 -0.49 19.74
N THR A 134 7.28 -1.02 20.78
CA THR A 134 7.97 -2.32 20.71
C THR A 134 7.17 -3.46 21.34
N LEU A 135 6.55 -3.26 22.51
CA LEU A 135 5.72 -4.28 23.18
C LEU A 135 4.75 -3.60 24.16
N THR A 136 3.47 -3.46 23.81
CA THR A 136 2.28 -3.60 24.71
C THR A 136 1.02 -3.09 24.01
N VAL A 137 0.00 -3.96 23.90
CA VAL A 137 -1.40 -3.51 23.71
C VAL A 137 -1.87 -2.95 25.05
N PRO A 138 -2.30 -1.67 25.15
CA PRO A 138 -2.79 -1.13 26.42
C PRO A 138 -4.15 -1.73 26.77
N ASP A 139 -4.35 -2.15 28.03
CA ASP A 139 -5.63 -2.60 28.60
C ASP A 139 -6.69 -1.47 28.68
N SER A 140 -6.36 -0.25 28.27
CA SER A 140 -7.18 0.95 28.39
C SER A 140 -7.83 1.35 27.05
N GLY A 141 -8.94 0.71 26.67
CA GLY A 141 -9.95 1.26 25.74
C GLY A 141 -9.54 1.53 24.27
N PHE A 142 -8.25 1.56 23.94
CA PHE A 142 -7.73 1.80 22.59
C PHE A 142 -7.99 0.63 21.64
N GLY A 143 -8.10 -0.60 22.15
CA GLY A 143 -8.41 -1.78 21.34
C GLY A 143 -9.73 -1.67 20.58
N LEU A 144 -10.76 -1.07 21.20
CA LEU A 144 -12.05 -0.87 20.55
C LEU A 144 -11.97 0.16 19.42
N TRP A 145 -11.18 1.22 19.61
CA TRP A 145 -10.91 2.22 18.57
C TRP A 145 -10.17 1.61 17.39
N TYR A 146 -9.16 0.75 17.61
CA TYR A 146 -8.50 0.02 16.53
C TYR A 146 -9.46 -0.89 15.75
N CYS A 147 -10.36 -1.60 16.43
CA CYS A 147 -11.38 -2.40 15.77
C CYS A 147 -12.32 -1.54 14.91
N VAL A 148 -12.77 -0.40 15.43
CA VAL A 148 -13.63 0.54 14.68
C VAL A 148 -12.89 1.13 13.47
N PHE A 149 -11.63 1.56 13.64
CA PHE A 149 -10.81 2.08 12.55
C PHE A 149 -10.48 1.00 11.51
N GLY A 150 -10.23 -0.23 11.95
CA GLY A 150 -10.01 -1.38 11.08
C GLY A 150 -11.26 -1.71 10.25
N ILE A 151 -12.43 -1.78 10.88
CA ILE A 151 -13.71 -2.02 10.18
C ILE A 151 -13.99 -0.87 9.20
N LEU A 152 -13.81 0.39 9.60
CA LEU A 152 -14.01 1.54 8.74
C LEU A 152 -13.06 1.52 7.53
N PHE A 153 -11.79 1.15 7.74
CA PHE A 153 -10.80 1.03 6.67
C PHE A 153 -11.16 -0.09 5.69
N ILE A 154 -11.65 -1.23 6.18
CA ILE A 154 -12.15 -2.31 5.34
C ILE A 154 -13.37 -1.84 4.53
N VAL A 155 -14.32 -1.14 5.15
CA VAL A 155 -15.52 -0.64 4.45
C VAL A 155 -15.16 0.40 3.39
N LEU A 156 -14.21 1.29 3.66
CA LEU A 156 -13.76 2.31 2.70
C LEU A 156 -12.88 1.75 1.57
N SER A 157 -12.16 0.66 1.80
CA SER A 157 -11.34 0.02 0.77
C SER A 157 -12.15 -0.96 -0.10
N VAL A 158 -13.01 -1.76 0.53
CA VAL A 158 -13.84 -2.77 -0.15
C VAL A 158 -15.12 -2.15 -0.72
N GLY A 159 -15.67 -1.12 -0.11
CA GLY A 159 -16.90 -0.46 -0.53
C GLY A 159 -16.87 0.08 -1.97
N PRO A 160 -15.85 0.85 -2.37
CA PRO A 160 -15.70 1.31 -3.75
C PRO A 160 -15.51 0.15 -4.74
N MET A 161 -14.80 -0.90 -4.34
CA MET A 161 -14.57 -2.08 -5.18
C MET A 161 -15.87 -2.87 -5.40
N GLY A 162 -16.66 -3.08 -4.34
CA GLY A 162 -17.98 -3.70 -4.42
C GLY A 162 -18.98 -2.88 -5.23
N TYR A 163 -19.00 -1.55 -5.04
CA TYR A 163 -19.84 -0.65 -5.81
C TYR A 163 -19.48 -0.67 -7.31
N GLN A 164 -18.19 -0.67 -7.64
CA GLN A 164 -17.70 -0.77 -9.02
C GLN A 164 -18.08 -2.11 -9.66
N LEU A 165 -18.04 -3.20 -8.90
CA LEU A 165 -18.39 -4.54 -9.39
C LEU A 165 -19.89 -4.65 -9.72
N ILE A 166 -20.76 -4.11 -8.87
CA ILE A 166 -22.22 -4.07 -9.10
C ILE A 166 -22.55 -3.20 -10.31
N LYS A 167 -22.06 -1.95 -10.35
CA LYS A 167 -22.31 -1.03 -11.48
C LYS A 167 -21.84 -1.64 -12.80
N HIS A 168 -20.73 -2.35 -12.79
CA HIS A 168 -20.20 -3.00 -13.97
C HIS A 168 -21.09 -4.17 -14.45
N ASN A 169 -21.57 -5.02 -13.55
CA ASN A 169 -22.45 -6.14 -13.89
C ASN A 169 -23.80 -5.65 -14.45
N THR A 170 -24.34 -4.54 -13.93
CA THR A 170 -25.59 -3.96 -14.43
C THR A 170 -25.47 -3.43 -15.87
N HIS A 171 -24.34 -2.80 -16.23
CA HIS A 171 -24.11 -2.34 -17.61
C HIS A 171 -23.98 -3.50 -18.60
N GLN A 172 -23.32 -4.60 -18.23
CA GLN A 172 -23.23 -5.78 -19.09
C GLN A 172 -24.58 -6.47 -19.28
N ASN A 173 -25.39 -6.58 -18.22
CA ASN A 173 -26.71 -7.20 -18.31
C ASN A 173 -27.68 -6.40 -19.20
N ASN A 174 -27.58 -5.07 -19.21
CA ASN A 174 -28.40 -4.25 -20.11
C ASN A 174 -27.98 -4.40 -21.58
N GLN A 175 -26.67 -4.48 -21.89
CA GLN A 175 -26.21 -4.65 -23.27
C GLN A 175 -26.51 -6.04 -23.86
N SER A 176 -26.55 -7.09 -23.03
CA SER A 176 -26.97 -8.43 -23.47
C SER A 176 -28.47 -8.51 -23.74
N MET A 177 -29.30 -7.76 -23.00
CA MET A 177 -30.74 -7.66 -23.27
C MET A 177 -31.05 -6.87 -24.55
N THR A 178 -30.31 -5.78 -24.84
CA THR A 178 -30.51 -5.02 -26.10
C THR A 178 -30.12 -5.79 -27.36
N ARG A 179 -29.21 -6.78 -27.27
CA ARG A 179 -28.86 -7.66 -28.41
C ARG A 179 -29.84 -8.82 -28.64
N ARG A 180 -30.79 -9.06 -27.72
CA ARG A 180 -31.77 -10.16 -27.80
C ARG A 180 -33.18 -9.72 -28.23
N MET A 181 -33.40 -8.43 -28.46
CA MET A 181 -34.62 -7.85 -29.06
C MET A 181 -34.33 -7.44 -30.50
#